data_AF-A0A1I9G9Z6-F1
#
_entry.id   AF-A0A1I9G9Z6-F1
#
_cell.length_a   1.000
_cell.length_b   1.000
_cell.length_c   1.000
_cell.angle_alpha   90.00
_cell.angle_beta   90.00
_cell.angle_gamma   90.00
#
_symmetry.space_group_name_H-M   'P 1'
#
loop_
_entity.id
_entity.type
_entity.pdbx_description
1 polymer ?
#
loop_
_entity_poly.entity_id
_entity_poly.type
_entity_poly.pdbx_seq_one_letter_code
_entity_poly.pdbx_strand_id
1 'polypeptide(L)'
;INFVNEKVQQIFIELTLKAEQEEYISEGILWTPIEYFNNKIVCDLFESRKPPGIMCILDDICSQIHAQNEGADGQFLIELNKYMSQNEHYQSGAQCFIIKHYAGTVCFII
;
A
#
# COMPACT_ATOMS: atom_id res chain seq x y z
N ILE A 1 -2.20 7.57 -8.53
CA ILE A 1 -3.11 8.47 -7.78
C ILE A 1 -3.39 7.91 -6.40
N ASN A 2 -4.06 6.74 -6.27
CA ASN A 2 -4.41 6.16 -4.96
C ASN A 2 -3.20 6.03 -4.01
N PHE A 3 -2.05 5.56 -4.49
CA PHE A 3 -0.84 5.51 -3.68
C PHE A 3 -0.39 6.88 -3.13
N VAL A 4 -0.50 7.95 -3.92
CA VAL A 4 -0.17 9.31 -3.43
C VAL A 4 -1.14 9.72 -2.32
N ASN A 5 -2.43 9.39 -2.46
CA ASN A 5 -3.42 9.65 -1.40
C ASN A 5 -3.10 8.86 -0.13
N GLU A 6 -2.65 7.60 -0.24
CA GLU A 6 -2.15 6.83 0.90
C GLU A 6 -0.98 7.55 1.60
N LYS A 7 -0.01 8.07 0.83
CA LYS A 7 1.13 8.81 1.39
C LYS A 7 0.69 10.10 2.09
N VAL A 8 -0.24 10.85 1.50
CA VAL A 8 -0.80 12.07 2.13
C VAL A 8 -1.51 11.71 3.43
N GLN A 9 -2.32 10.64 3.45
CA GLN A 9 -2.99 10.15 4.64
C GLN A 9 -2.00 9.71 5.73
N GLN A 10 -0.92 9.02 5.35
CA GLN A 10 0.13 8.60 6.29
C GLN A 10 0.81 9.82 6.94
N ILE A 11 1.13 10.84 6.14
CA ILE A 11 1.72 12.09 6.64
C ILE A 11 0.78 12.80 7.61
N PHE A 12 -0.52 12.88 7.29
CA PHE A 12 -1.52 13.47 8.18
C PHE A 12 -1.62 12.72 9.51
N ILE A 13 -1.64 11.39 9.48
CA ILE A 13 -1.66 10.57 10.69
C ILE A 13 -0.41 10.81 11.55
N GLU A 14 0.77 10.85 10.93
CA GLU A 14 2.04 10.98 11.65
C GLU A 14 2.30 12.37 12.19
N LEU A 15 2.07 13.42 11.39
CA LEU A 15 2.48 14.78 11.71
C LEU A 15 1.39 15.62 12.35
N THR A 16 0.12 15.23 12.21
CA THR A 16 -1.00 15.97 12.77
C THR A 16 -1.66 15.15 13.87
N LEU A 17 -2.29 14.03 13.53
CA LEU A 17 -3.11 13.29 14.50
C LEU A 17 -2.27 12.76 15.68
N LYS A 18 -1.16 12.05 15.42
CA LYS A 18 -0.30 11.56 16.52
C LYS A 18 0.27 12.71 17.35
N ALA A 19 0.77 13.76 16.70
CA ALA A 19 1.36 14.91 17.39
C ALA A 19 0.36 15.62 18.31
N GLU A 20 -0.87 15.88 17.84
CA GLU A 20 -1.93 16.49 18.66
C GLU A 20 -2.30 15.62 19.87
N GLN A 21 -2.42 14.31 19.67
CA GLN A 21 -2.73 13.38 20.75
C GLN A 21 -1.60 13.32 21.80
N GLU A 22 -0.33 13.37 21.36
CA GLU A 22 0.84 13.43 22.24
C GLU A 22 0.89 14.76 23.03
N GLU A 23 0.57 15.89 22.38
CA GLU A 23 0.48 17.21 23.00
C GLU A 23 -0.55 17.21 24.13
N TYR A 24 -1.77 16.71 23.87
CA TYR A 24 -2.84 16.64 24.88
C TYR A 24 -2.44 15.78 26.09
N ILE A 25 -1.73 14.68 25.88
CA ILE A 25 -1.18 13.84 26.96
C ILE A 25 -0.13 14.63 27.77
N SER A 26 0.76 15.36 27.08
CA SER A 26 1.84 16.11 27.71
C SER A 26 1.35 17.27 28.57
N GLU A 27 0.26 17.92 28.16
CA GLU A 27 -0.37 19.03 28.89
C GLU A 27 -1.31 18.54 30.01
N GLY A 28 -1.56 17.23 30.10
CA GLY A 28 -2.48 16.66 31.07
C GLY A 28 -3.95 17.04 30.81
N ILE A 29 -4.28 17.37 29.56
CA ILE A 29 -5.65 17.69 29.16
C ILE A 29 -6.48 16.39 29.19
N LEU A 30 -7.69 16.45 29.75
CA LEU A 30 -8.64 15.36 29.66
C LEU A 30 -9.21 15.31 28.24
N TRP A 31 -8.85 14.28 27.49
CA TRP A 31 -9.32 14.06 26.12
C TRP A 31 -9.51 12.57 25.85
N THR A 32 -10.21 12.23 24.75
CA THR A 32 -10.47 10.85 24.35
C THR A 32 -9.66 10.49 23.09
N PRO A 33 -8.77 9.49 23.15
CA PRO A 33 -8.06 8.95 22.00
C PRO A 33 -8.94 8.69 20.79
N ILE A 34 -8.54 9.29 19.67
CA ILE A 34 -9.11 9.01 18.36
C ILE A 34 -8.40 7.79 17.82
N GLU A 35 -9.14 6.69 17.70
CA GLU A 35 -8.65 5.49 17.02
C GLU A 35 -8.56 5.75 15.52
N TYR A 36 -7.46 5.33 14.90
CA TYR A 36 -7.24 5.44 13.46
C TYR A 36 -6.54 4.19 12.93
N PHE A 37 -6.80 3.90 11.66
CA PHE A 37 -6.08 2.87 10.93
C PHE A 37 -4.73 3.41 10.46
N ASN A 38 -3.63 2.76 10.84
CA ASN A 38 -2.30 3.09 10.34
C ASN A 38 -2.13 2.51 8.93
N ASN A 39 -2.31 3.35 7.91
CA ASN A 39 -2.27 2.95 6.52
C ASN A 39 -0.86 2.69 5.96
N LYS A 40 0.16 2.70 6.84
CA LYS A 40 1.54 2.37 6.49
C LYS A 40 1.67 1.00 5.83
N ILE A 41 0.89 0.03 6.30
CA ILE A 41 0.89 -1.32 5.71
C ILE A 41 0.49 -1.32 4.24
N VAL A 42 -0.41 -0.42 3.83
CA VAL A 42 -0.82 -0.22 2.43
C VAL A 42 0.25 0.54 1.67
N CYS A 43 0.87 1.57 2.27
CA CYS A 43 2.00 2.27 1.64
C CYS A 43 3.16 1.30 1.35
N ASP A 44 3.51 0.45 2.33
CA ASP A 44 4.60 -0.53 2.23
C ASP A 44 4.31 -1.58 1.15
N LEU A 45 3.04 -1.96 0.92
CA LEU A 45 2.66 -2.81 -0.22
C LEU A 45 3.07 -2.19 -1.57
N PHE A 46 2.99 -0.88 -1.72
CA PHE A 46 3.38 -0.20 -2.96
C PHE A 46 4.89 0.03 -3.07
N GLU A 47 5.52 0.51 -2.00
CA GLU A 47 6.87 1.13 -2.07
C GLU A 47 7.99 0.35 -1.37
N SER A 48 7.67 -0.69 -0.59
CA SER A 48 8.70 -1.42 0.15
C SER A 48 9.73 -2.02 -0.80
N ARG A 49 11.01 -1.99 -0.40
CA ARG A 49 12.08 -2.64 -1.17
C ARG A 49 12.35 -4.07 -0.72
N LYS A 50 12.01 -4.40 0.53
CA LYS A 50 12.28 -5.71 1.15
C LYS A 50 11.21 -6.05 2.20
N PRO A 51 10.29 -7.00 1.93
CA PRO A 51 10.03 -7.62 0.63
C PRO A 51 9.64 -6.59 -0.45
N PRO A 52 9.82 -6.87 -1.75
CA PRO A 52 9.54 -5.91 -2.81
C PRO A 52 8.04 -5.60 -2.91
N GLY A 53 7.72 -4.31 -3.02
CA GLY A 53 6.37 -3.78 -3.22
C GLY A 53 5.97 -3.78 -4.70
N ILE A 54 4.74 -3.34 -4.96
CA ILE A 54 4.12 -3.35 -6.30
C ILE A 54 4.99 -2.62 -7.32
N MET A 55 5.55 -1.46 -6.95
CA MET A 55 6.36 -0.65 -7.86
C MET A 55 7.68 -1.33 -8.20
N CYS A 56 8.35 -1.94 -7.21
CA CYS A 56 9.60 -2.68 -7.45
C CYS A 56 9.36 -3.89 -8.36
N ILE A 57 8.29 -4.65 -8.13
CA ILE A 57 7.95 -5.79 -8.96
C ILE A 57 7.62 -5.34 -10.39
N LEU A 58 6.87 -4.24 -10.55
CA LEU A 58 6.54 -3.68 -11.86
C LEU A 58 7.80 -3.24 -12.62
N ASP A 59 8.71 -2.54 -11.95
CA ASP A 59 9.99 -2.11 -12.54
C ASP A 59 10.83 -3.32 -12.98
N ASP A 60 10.90 -4.36 -12.15
CA ASP A 60 11.65 -5.59 -12.46
C ASP A 60 11.06 -6.28 -13.69
N ILE A 61 9.73 -6.45 -13.78
CA ILE A 61 9.06 -7.05 -14.94
C ILE A 61 9.29 -6.23 -16.22
N CYS A 62 9.11 -4.91 -16.16
CA CYS A 62 9.39 -4.02 -17.27
C CYS A 62 10.85 -4.10 -17.74
N SER A 63 11.78 -4.29 -16.81
CA SER A 63 13.21 -4.43 -17.11
C SER A 63 13.59 -5.79 -17.71
N GLN A 64 12.82 -6.85 -17.46
CA GLN A 64 13.10 -8.19 -17.99
C GLN A 64 12.54 -8.38 -19.41
N ILE A 65 11.49 -7.64 -19.77
CA ILE A 65 10.67 -7.90 -20.96
C ILE A 65 11.10 -7.08 -22.19
N HIS A 66 12.39 -6.70 -22.28
CA HIS A 66 12.95 -5.87 -23.37
C HIS A 66 12.76 -6.38 -24.83
N ALA A 67 12.07 -7.49 -25.09
CA ALA A 67 11.86 -8.03 -26.45
C ALA A 67 10.54 -8.77 -26.74
N GLN A 68 9.68 -9.14 -25.78
CA GLN A 68 8.44 -9.90 -26.05
C GLN A 68 7.29 -9.47 -25.13
N ASN A 69 6.37 -8.65 -25.63
CA ASN A 69 5.21 -8.13 -24.87
C ASN A 69 4.20 -9.21 -24.47
N GLU A 70 4.30 -10.44 -24.98
CA GLU A 70 3.35 -11.50 -24.67
C GLU A 70 3.63 -12.10 -23.28
N GLY A 71 2.70 -11.89 -22.34
CA GLY A 71 2.71 -12.53 -21.03
C GLY A 71 3.26 -11.70 -19.86
N ALA A 72 3.66 -10.44 -20.09
CA ALA A 72 4.14 -9.53 -19.05
C ALA A 72 3.16 -9.39 -17.88
N ASP A 73 1.90 -9.18 -18.22
CA ASP A 73 0.77 -9.05 -17.31
C ASP A 73 0.57 -10.28 -16.42
N GLY A 74 0.65 -11.47 -17.03
CA GLY A 74 0.56 -12.74 -16.32
C GLY A 74 1.75 -12.93 -15.37
N GLN A 75 2.95 -12.61 -15.82
CA GLN A 75 4.15 -12.70 -14.99
C GLN A 75 4.11 -11.70 -13.82
N PHE A 76 3.61 -10.49 -14.06
CA PHE A 76 3.42 -9.48 -13.02
C PHE A 76 2.44 -9.96 -11.94
N LEU A 77 1.29 -10.52 -12.34
CA LEU A 77 0.34 -11.13 -11.39
C LEU A 77 0.95 -12.28 -10.59
N ILE A 78 1.75 -13.15 -11.22
CA ILE A 78 2.42 -14.27 -10.56
C ILE A 78 3.37 -13.76 -9.47
N GLU A 79 4.23 -12.79 -9.77
CA GLU A 79 5.18 -12.24 -8.80
C GLU A 79 4.46 -11.45 -7.70
N LEU A 80 3.42 -10.67 -8.01
CA LEU A 80 2.59 -10.02 -7.00
C LEU A 80 2.00 -11.04 -6.01
N ASN A 81 1.38 -12.10 -6.53
CA ASN A 81 0.76 -13.15 -5.70
C ASN A 81 1.79 -13.87 -4.82
N LYS A 82 3.00 -14.10 -5.35
CA LYS A 82 4.10 -14.73 -4.63
C LYS A 82 4.55 -13.90 -3.42
N TYR A 83 4.68 -12.59 -3.55
CA TYR A 83 5.16 -11.73 -2.46
C TYR A 83 4.06 -11.22 -1.53
N MET A 84 2.82 -11.08 -2.01
CA MET A 84 1.79 -10.31 -1.30
C MET A 84 0.59 -11.15 -0.84
N SER A 85 0.50 -12.44 -1.20
CA SER A 85 -0.65 -13.30 -0.86
C SER A 85 -0.96 -13.42 0.64
N GLN A 86 0.02 -13.17 1.51
CA GLN A 86 -0.17 -13.20 2.97
C GLN A 86 -0.63 -11.87 3.55
N ASN A 87 -0.62 -10.78 2.78
CA ASN A 87 -1.02 -9.46 3.26
C ASN A 87 -2.54 -9.31 3.20
N GLU A 88 -3.18 -8.99 4.32
CA GLU A 88 -4.63 -8.85 4.42
C GLU A 88 -5.23 -7.75 3.52
N HIS A 89 -4.40 -6.77 3.12
CA HIS A 89 -4.76 -5.68 2.23
C HIS A 89 -4.58 -6.00 0.76
N TYR A 90 -4.05 -7.18 0.42
CA TYR A 90 -3.90 -7.66 -0.93
C TYR A 90 -4.85 -8.83 -1.18
N GLN A 91 -5.48 -8.85 -2.36
CA GLN A 91 -6.23 -10.01 -2.83
C GLN A 91 -6.00 -10.23 -4.31
N SER A 92 -5.76 -11.49 -4.69
CA SER A 92 -5.54 -11.88 -6.07
C SER A 92 -6.85 -12.09 -6.84
N GLY A 93 -6.80 -11.84 -8.14
CA GLY A 93 -7.84 -12.17 -9.10
C GLY A 93 -7.23 -12.76 -10.39
N ALA A 94 -8.08 -13.20 -11.32
CA ALA A 94 -7.62 -13.89 -12.53
C ALA A 94 -6.86 -12.98 -13.52
N GLN A 95 -7.31 -11.73 -13.67
CA GLN A 95 -6.71 -10.70 -14.55
C GLN A 95 -6.67 -9.34 -13.84
N CYS A 96 -6.61 -9.39 -12.50
CA CYS A 96 -6.65 -8.20 -11.67
C CYS A 96 -6.04 -8.52 -10.31
N PHE A 97 -5.67 -7.47 -9.58
CA PHE A 97 -5.39 -7.55 -8.15
C PHE A 97 -6.19 -6.48 -7.43
N ILE A 98 -6.47 -6.72 -6.16
CA ILE A 98 -7.32 -5.87 -5.35
C ILE A 98 -6.51 -5.38 -4.16
N ILE A 99 -6.57 -4.07 -3.91
CA ILE A 99 -5.95 -3.45 -2.74
C ILE A 99 -7.03 -2.85 -1.84
N LYS A 100 -6.97 -3.17 -0.55
CA LYS A 100 -7.82 -2.59 0.49
C LYS A 100 -7.16 -1.34 1.05
N HIS A 101 -7.52 -0.19 0.49
CA HIS A 101 -7.05 1.14 0.87
C HIS A 101 -7.73 1.64 2.15
N TYR A 102 -7.18 2.69 2.78
CA TYR A 102 -7.84 3.33 3.93
C TYR A 102 -9.24 3.86 3.60
N ALA A 103 -9.47 4.23 2.33
CA ALA A 103 -10.71 4.81 1.84
C ALA A 103 -11.63 3.80 1.11
N GLY A 104 -11.32 2.50 1.17
CA GLY A 104 -12.12 1.43 0.56
C GLY A 104 -11.32 0.48 -0.32
N THR A 105 -11.99 -0.45 -0.97
CA THR A 105 -11.33 -1.49 -1.77
C THR A 105 -11.33 -1.11 -3.25
N VAL A 106 -10.19 -1.24 -3.92
CA VAL A 106 -10.03 -0.92 -5.35
C VAL A 106 -9.49 -2.12 -6.10
N CYS A 107 -10.14 -2.46 -7.22
CA CYS A 107 -9.68 -3.47 -8.16
C CYS A 107 -8.84 -2.81 -9.26
N PHE A 108 -7.62 -3.31 -9.46
CA PHE A 108 -6.71 -2.92 -10.52
C PHE A 108 -6.71 -4.02 -11.58
N ILE A 109 -7.25 -3.69 -12.75
CA ILE A 109 -7.22 -4.58 -13.91
C ILE A 109 -5.83 -4.46 -14.54
N ILE A 110 -5.26 -5.61 -14.88
CA ILE A 110 -3.99 -5.72 -15.59
C ILE A 110 -4.31 -6.02 -17.06
#